data_AF-A0AAW0NQX2-F1
#
_entry.id   AF-A0AAW0NQX2-F1
#
_cell.length_a   1.000
_cell.length_b   1.000
_cell.length_c   1.000
_cell.angle_alpha   90.00
_cell.angle_beta   90.00
_cell.angle_gamma   90.00
#
_symmetry.space_group_name_H-M   'P 1'
#
loop_
_entity.id
_entity.type
_entity.pdbx_description
1 polymer ?
#
loop_
_entity_poly.entity_id
_entity_poly.type
_entity_poly.pdbx_seq_one_letter_code
_entity_poly.pdbx_strand_id
1 'polypeptide(L)'
;MLLRIILGDDNIRKVTLDPLPDTVEGLMTCLKIKLGISGEMVIQYQDPEFNMELCNLSNMTDLPKDKATLKVLTKATEPDHTDSSTLDSESMPSSCEDSPSTSQTRQLPHPFPIPTFAYDVELRLRSANEVFAKKGEVFETPKEMKSDLLDKLAEAIFVYTPYPTRDEIDAVAQALVEKHPCLKDPGNYNNKRSSSPTKSKKLKKAKKSEVNFLPGHPEGKNENDLENERALLISEVKKRNIDWTLVDKMMDNTYSLRRKEIVKDEPLVAHVQERWPALFFVRQIELEFTRLTSMKLRESFLAGLDQYLDCFLELFKTKSGIPGLSSLLRQLDNSHP
;
A
#
# COMPACT_ATOMS: atom_id res chain seq x y z
N MET A 1 34.75 7.26 -19.48
CA MET A 1 34.32 6.47 -18.29
C MET A 1 33.12 5.60 -18.63
N LEU A 2 33.05 4.38 -18.08
CA LEU A 2 31.91 3.47 -18.29
C LEU A 2 30.94 3.47 -17.11
N LEU A 3 29.68 3.80 -17.35
CA LEU A 3 28.64 3.92 -16.33
C LEU A 3 27.57 2.84 -16.48
N ARG A 4 27.19 2.22 -15.36
CA ARG A 4 25.98 1.41 -15.24
C ARG A 4 24.91 2.26 -14.55
N ILE A 5 23.87 2.66 -15.25
CA ILE A 5 22.82 3.56 -14.76
C ILE A 5 21.57 2.76 -14.44
N ILE A 6 21.05 2.92 -13.23
CA ILE A 6 19.83 2.30 -12.72
C ILE A 6 18.76 3.39 -12.62
N LEU A 7 17.71 3.30 -13.43
CA LEU A 7 16.55 4.21 -13.41
C LEU A 7 15.35 3.62 -12.65
N GLY A 8 15.33 2.31 -12.49
CA GLY A 8 14.33 1.52 -11.78
C GLY A 8 14.74 0.05 -11.79
N ASP A 9 14.03 -0.81 -11.07
CA ASP A 9 14.41 -2.21 -10.88
C ASP A 9 14.53 -2.99 -12.21
N ASP A 10 13.72 -2.62 -13.22
CA ASP A 10 13.74 -3.23 -14.56
C ASP A 10 14.44 -2.37 -15.63
N ASN A 11 14.92 -1.16 -15.30
CA ASN A 11 15.51 -0.22 -16.27
C ASN A 11 16.95 0.13 -15.91
N ILE A 12 17.87 -0.73 -16.35
CA ILE A 12 19.32 -0.60 -16.15
C ILE A 12 20.01 -0.46 -17.50
N ARG A 13 20.78 0.61 -17.69
CA ARG A 13 21.43 0.95 -18.95
C ARG A 13 22.93 1.11 -18.79
N LYS A 14 23.69 0.72 -19.81
CA LYS A 14 25.12 0.97 -19.90
C LYS A 14 25.36 2.25 -20.71
N VAL A 15 26.06 3.21 -20.13
CA VAL A 15 26.36 4.51 -20.74
C VAL A 15 27.86 4.75 -20.74
N THR A 16 28.43 5.07 -21.91
CA THR A 16 29.82 5.53 -22.02
C THR A 16 29.83 7.06 -22.05
N LEU A 17 30.61 7.70 -21.19
CA LEU A 17 30.85 9.16 -21.25
C LEU A 17 32.26 9.42 -21.78
N ASP A 18 32.33 10.23 -22.84
CA ASP A 18 33.56 10.72 -23.46
C ASP A 18 33.26 12.09 -24.13
N PRO A 19 33.75 13.23 -23.59
CA PRO A 19 34.60 13.37 -22.40
C PRO A 19 33.84 13.21 -21.07
N LEU A 20 34.58 12.98 -19.97
CA LEU A 20 34.03 13.02 -18.61
C LEU A 20 33.84 14.49 -18.19
N PRO A 21 32.66 14.92 -17.73
CA PRO A 21 32.47 16.27 -17.23
C PRO A 21 33.28 16.52 -15.95
N ASP A 22 33.77 17.75 -15.77
CA ASP A 22 34.51 18.13 -14.55
C ASP A 22 33.58 18.48 -13.38
N THR A 23 32.29 18.72 -13.66
CA THR A 23 31.28 19.12 -12.67
C THR A 23 30.12 18.12 -12.58
N VAL A 24 29.55 18.00 -11.38
CA VAL A 24 28.37 17.14 -11.12
C VAL A 24 27.16 17.63 -11.92
N GLU A 25 26.98 18.94 -12.07
CA GLU A 25 25.94 19.54 -12.93
C GLU A 25 26.14 19.19 -14.42
N GLY A 26 27.41 19.14 -14.88
CA GLY A 26 27.75 18.70 -16.23
C GLY A 26 27.39 17.23 -16.45
N LEU A 27 27.71 16.36 -15.48
CA LEU A 27 27.29 14.95 -15.50
C LEU A 27 25.77 14.82 -15.54
N MET A 28 25.07 15.60 -14.71
CA MET A 28 23.61 15.64 -14.67
C MET A 28 23.03 16.04 -16.04
N THR A 29 23.57 17.08 -16.67
CA THR A 29 23.12 17.52 -17.99
C THR A 29 23.37 16.45 -19.08
N CYS A 30 24.55 15.84 -19.10
CA CYS A 30 24.86 14.76 -20.05
C CYS A 30 23.92 13.56 -19.90
N LEU A 31 23.60 13.18 -18.66
CA LEU A 31 22.70 12.06 -18.39
C LEU A 31 21.25 12.39 -18.79
N LYS A 32 20.76 13.62 -18.56
CA LYS A 32 19.45 14.06 -19.05
C LYS A 32 19.32 13.93 -20.56
N ILE A 33 20.29 14.46 -21.30
CA ILE A 33 20.31 14.43 -22.77
C ILE A 33 20.36 12.98 -23.26
N LYS A 34 21.23 12.15 -22.67
CA LYS A 34 21.49 10.79 -23.16
C LYS A 34 20.40 9.79 -22.79
N LEU A 35 19.68 10.02 -21.69
CA LEU A 35 18.62 9.14 -21.22
C LEU A 35 17.22 9.65 -21.60
N GLY A 36 17.09 10.88 -22.11
CA GLY A 36 15.82 11.48 -22.49
C GLY A 36 14.93 11.81 -21.29
N ILE A 37 15.54 12.14 -20.14
CA ILE A 37 14.83 12.36 -18.88
C ILE A 37 14.67 13.85 -18.64
N SER A 38 13.43 14.29 -18.41
CA SER A 38 13.09 15.66 -18.01
C SER A 38 12.74 15.70 -16.52
N GLY A 39 13.28 16.68 -15.78
CA GLY A 39 12.99 16.86 -14.35
C GLY A 39 14.22 17.11 -13.47
N GLU A 40 13.98 17.38 -12.19
CA GLU A 40 15.00 17.41 -11.15
C GLU A 40 15.44 15.97 -10.85
N MET A 41 16.75 15.70 -10.88
CA MET A 41 17.26 14.35 -10.65
C MET A 41 18.37 14.32 -9.60
N VAL A 42 18.35 13.28 -8.79
CA VAL A 42 19.36 13.00 -7.78
C VAL A 42 20.16 11.80 -8.25
N ILE A 43 21.49 11.94 -8.25
CA ILE A 43 22.41 10.87 -8.65
C ILE A 43 23.01 10.27 -7.39
N GLN A 44 22.87 8.96 -7.26
CA GLN A 44 23.56 8.16 -6.26
C GLN A 44 24.61 7.29 -6.94
N TYR A 45 25.79 7.13 -6.34
CA TYR A 45 26.84 6.23 -6.82
C TYR A 45 27.06 5.11 -5.81
N GLN A 46 27.58 4.00 -6.29
CA GLN A 46 27.91 2.84 -5.47
C GLN A 46 29.30 3.02 -4.87
N ASP A 47 29.40 3.21 -3.55
CA ASP A 47 30.64 3.54 -2.85
C ASP A 47 31.39 2.25 -2.40
N PRO A 48 32.62 2.01 -2.92
CA PRO A 48 33.43 0.86 -2.49
C PRO A 48 33.79 0.86 -0.99
N GLU A 49 33.88 2.03 -0.35
CA GLU A 49 34.24 2.18 1.07
C GLU A 49 33.07 1.85 2.00
N PHE A 50 31.83 1.91 1.51
CA PHE A 50 30.62 1.56 2.25
C PHE A 50 29.99 0.26 1.76
N ASN A 51 30.81 -0.78 1.57
CA ASN A 51 30.34 -2.11 1.14
C ASN A 51 29.49 -2.10 -0.14
N MET A 52 29.74 -1.14 -1.04
CA MET A 52 28.97 -0.94 -2.26
C MET A 52 27.50 -0.53 -2.03
N GLU A 53 27.23 0.21 -0.95
CA GLU A 53 25.96 0.92 -0.77
C GLU A 53 25.86 2.19 -1.63
N LEU A 54 24.63 2.70 -1.79
CA LEU A 54 24.34 3.87 -2.61
C LEU A 54 24.48 5.16 -1.80
N CYS A 55 25.41 6.02 -2.21
CA CYS A 55 25.66 7.32 -1.61
C CYS A 55 25.31 8.46 -2.59
N ASN A 56 24.84 9.60 -2.09
CA ASN A 56 24.54 10.76 -2.95
C ASN A 56 25.85 11.32 -3.53
N LEU A 57 25.87 11.54 -4.84
CA LEU A 57 27.03 12.10 -5.52
C LEU A 57 27.08 13.62 -5.30
N SER A 58 28.00 14.08 -4.47
CA SER A 58 28.21 15.51 -4.20
C SER A 58 29.42 16.08 -4.95
N ASN A 59 30.46 15.28 -5.18
CA ASN A 59 31.65 15.68 -5.93
C ASN A 59 32.02 14.64 -6.99
N MET A 60 32.62 15.10 -8.09
CA MET A 60 33.11 14.20 -9.17
C MET A 60 34.32 13.36 -8.74
N THR A 61 35.03 13.76 -7.67
CA THR A 61 36.16 13.03 -7.08
C THR A 61 35.76 11.69 -6.46
N ASP A 62 34.50 11.56 -6.11
CA ASP A 62 33.95 10.41 -5.39
C ASP A 62 33.68 9.23 -6.37
N LEU A 63 33.78 9.49 -7.68
CA LEU A 63 33.61 8.48 -8.71
C LEU A 63 34.92 7.74 -9.01
N PRO A 64 34.89 6.39 -9.14
CA PRO A 64 36.03 5.63 -9.62
C PRO A 64 36.45 6.05 -11.03
N LYS A 65 37.76 6.02 -11.32
CA LYS A 65 38.34 6.53 -12.59
C LYS A 65 37.92 5.76 -13.85
N ASP A 66 37.61 4.47 -13.72
CA ASP A 66 37.36 3.59 -14.87
C ASP A 66 35.87 3.27 -15.09
N LYS A 67 35.17 2.84 -14.02
CA LYS A 67 33.79 2.37 -14.06
C LYS A 67 33.03 2.71 -12.78
N ALA A 68 31.76 3.11 -12.91
CA ALA A 68 30.89 3.38 -11.77
C ALA A 68 29.46 2.90 -12.00
N THR A 69 28.78 2.52 -10.92
CA THR A 69 27.33 2.25 -10.93
C THR A 69 26.62 3.47 -10.35
N LEU A 70 25.67 4.03 -11.10
CA LEU A 70 24.86 5.16 -10.69
C LEU A 70 23.39 4.75 -10.60
N LYS A 71 22.68 5.20 -9.57
CA LYS A 71 21.22 5.17 -9.49
C LYS A 71 20.71 6.59 -9.65
N VAL A 72 19.82 6.81 -10.62
CA VAL A 72 19.24 8.11 -10.92
C VAL A 72 17.81 8.11 -10.44
N LEU A 73 17.48 9.00 -9.50
CA LEU A 73 16.12 9.21 -9.02
C LEU A 73 15.57 10.49 -9.63
N THR A 74 14.44 10.40 -10.33
CA THR A 74 13.72 11.56 -10.84
C THR A 74 12.68 11.99 -9.82
N LYS A 75 12.76 13.24 -9.35
CA LYS A 75 11.71 13.83 -8.52
C LYS A 75 10.65 14.40 -9.47
N ALA A 76 9.40 13.94 -9.34
CA ALA A 76 8.30 14.53 -10.06
C ALA A 76 8.11 15.98 -9.58
N THR A 77 8.34 16.94 -10.47
CA THR A 77 8.02 18.35 -10.22
C THR A 77 6.51 18.50 -10.41
N GLU A 78 5.77 18.62 -9.30
CA GLU A 78 4.42 19.17 -9.30
C GLU A 78 4.47 20.59 -9.93
N PRO A 79 3.58 20.93 -10.88
CA PRO A 79 3.59 22.27 -11.47
C PRO A 79 3.12 23.30 -10.42
N ASP A 80 4.03 24.23 -10.10
CA ASP A 80 3.75 25.44 -9.32
C ASP A 80 2.61 26.24 -9.97
N HIS A 81 1.46 26.30 -9.31
CA HIS A 81 0.41 27.28 -9.62
C HIS A 81 0.67 28.55 -8.82
N THR A 82 1.33 29.51 -9.47
CA THR A 82 1.24 30.94 -9.11
C THR A 82 0.18 31.58 -10.00
N ASP A 83 -0.61 32.47 -9.41
CA ASP A 83 -1.84 33.08 -9.93
C ASP A 83 -1.74 33.79 -11.31
N SER A 84 -2.89 33.85 -11.99
CA SER A 84 -3.43 35.00 -12.75
C SER A 84 -3.54 34.92 -14.29
N SER A 85 -4.75 35.26 -14.75
CA SER A 85 -5.18 35.84 -16.04
C SER A 85 -5.30 34.97 -17.32
N THR A 86 -6.55 34.57 -17.59
CA THR A 86 -7.39 34.82 -18.79
C THR A 86 -6.80 35.00 -20.21
N LEU A 87 -7.49 34.33 -21.15
CA LEU A 87 -7.80 34.62 -22.57
C LEU A 87 -7.16 33.74 -23.65
N ASP A 88 -8.04 32.93 -24.25
CA ASP A 88 -8.37 32.76 -25.67
C ASP A 88 -7.39 32.24 -26.74
N SER A 89 -8.02 31.46 -27.63
CA SER A 89 -7.69 31.18 -29.04
C SER A 89 -6.52 30.26 -29.32
N GLU A 90 -6.50 29.41 -30.35
CA GLU A 90 -7.45 28.89 -31.34
C GLU A 90 -6.66 27.75 -32.03
N SER A 91 -7.35 26.68 -32.43
CA SER A 91 -7.12 25.82 -33.61
C SER A 91 -5.70 25.31 -34.01
N MET A 92 -5.54 23.97 -33.96
CA MET A 92 -5.21 22.96 -35.03
C MET A 92 -4.67 23.45 -36.41
N PRO A 93 -4.10 22.62 -37.33
CA PRO A 93 -3.96 21.14 -37.43
C PRO A 93 -2.54 20.68 -37.91
N SER A 94 -2.19 19.39 -38.10
CA SER A 94 -2.32 18.59 -39.33
C SER A 94 -1.35 17.40 -39.21
N SER A 95 -1.84 16.17 -39.06
CA SER A 95 -1.97 15.14 -40.11
C SER A 95 -0.69 14.77 -40.87
N CYS A 96 -0.31 13.50 -40.73
CA CYS A 96 0.21 12.67 -41.82
C CYS A 96 -0.41 11.28 -41.70
N GLU A 97 -1.12 10.87 -42.75
CA GLU A 97 -1.81 9.59 -42.88
C GLU A 97 -0.85 8.49 -43.35
N ASP A 98 -1.08 7.23 -42.97
CA ASP A 98 -1.70 6.21 -43.83
C ASP A 98 -1.42 4.78 -43.30
N SER A 99 -2.50 3.99 -43.19
CA SER A 99 -2.58 2.52 -43.21
C SER A 99 -2.31 1.67 -41.93
N PRO A 100 -2.94 0.47 -41.82
CA PRO A 100 -3.89 0.18 -40.74
C PRO A 100 -3.42 -0.90 -39.77
N SER A 101 -3.75 -0.76 -38.47
CA SER A 101 -3.98 -1.86 -37.50
C SER A 101 -4.21 -1.28 -36.10
N THR A 102 -5.42 -1.48 -35.55
CA THR A 102 -5.72 -1.57 -34.11
C THR A 102 -4.89 -0.70 -33.17
N SER A 103 -5.21 0.59 -33.11
CA SER A 103 -4.87 1.43 -31.95
C SER A 103 -6.15 1.69 -31.18
N GLN A 104 -6.55 0.72 -30.35
CA GLN A 104 -7.58 0.98 -29.35
C GLN A 104 -7.06 2.11 -28.46
N THR A 105 -7.74 3.24 -28.52
CA THR A 105 -7.70 4.29 -27.50
C THR A 105 -7.71 3.63 -26.14
N ARG A 106 -6.70 3.90 -25.30
CA ARG A 106 -6.60 3.46 -23.90
C ARG A 106 -7.63 4.19 -23.01
N GLN A 107 -8.86 4.27 -23.45
CA GLN A 107 -9.96 4.95 -22.78
C GLN A 107 -11.19 4.05 -22.86
N LEU A 108 -11.84 3.86 -21.72
CA LEU A 108 -13.08 3.08 -21.65
C LEU A 108 -14.17 3.73 -22.53
N PRO A 109 -14.91 2.93 -23.32
CA PRO A 109 -16.04 3.45 -24.09
C PRO A 109 -17.12 4.01 -23.16
N HIS A 110 -17.68 5.16 -23.54
CA HIS A 110 -18.78 5.82 -22.83
C HIS A 110 -20.00 5.93 -23.78
N PRO A 111 -21.16 5.29 -23.49
CA PRO A 111 -21.43 4.43 -22.33
C PRO A 111 -20.73 3.06 -22.41
N PHE A 112 -20.36 2.51 -21.25
CA PHE A 112 -19.65 1.23 -21.19
C PHE A 112 -20.59 0.06 -21.57
N PRO A 113 -20.18 -0.84 -22.49
CA PRO A 113 -21.00 -1.97 -22.90
C PRO A 113 -21.04 -3.03 -21.79
N ILE A 114 -22.17 -3.13 -21.10
CA ILE A 114 -22.36 -4.13 -20.04
C ILE A 114 -22.40 -5.54 -20.64
N PRO A 115 -21.50 -6.46 -20.22
CA PRO A 115 -21.44 -7.82 -20.74
C PRO A 115 -22.72 -8.59 -20.44
N THR A 116 -22.90 -9.71 -21.15
CA THR A 116 -23.94 -10.70 -20.82
C THR A 116 -23.49 -11.52 -19.63
N PHE A 117 -24.37 -11.73 -18.67
CA PHE A 117 -24.08 -12.51 -17.47
C PHE A 117 -24.47 -13.98 -17.66
N ALA A 118 -24.20 -14.82 -16.66
CA ALA A 118 -24.70 -16.19 -16.67
C ALA A 118 -26.23 -16.21 -16.81
N TYR A 119 -26.77 -17.23 -17.49
CA TYR A 119 -28.18 -17.30 -17.87
C TYR A 119 -29.13 -17.16 -16.67
N ASP A 120 -28.78 -17.74 -15.53
CA ASP A 120 -29.54 -17.68 -14.29
C ASP A 120 -29.47 -16.28 -13.63
N VAL A 121 -28.32 -15.61 -13.70
CA VAL A 121 -28.13 -14.22 -13.25
C VAL A 121 -28.97 -13.26 -14.12
N GLU A 122 -28.95 -13.42 -15.44
CA GLU A 122 -29.77 -12.59 -16.34
C GLU A 122 -31.27 -12.81 -16.13
N LEU A 123 -31.70 -14.05 -15.93
CA LEU A 123 -33.11 -14.35 -15.65
C LEU A 123 -33.58 -13.69 -14.35
N ARG A 124 -32.75 -13.72 -13.31
CA ARG A 124 -33.03 -13.04 -12.04
C ARG A 124 -33.04 -11.53 -12.19
N LEU A 125 -32.06 -10.94 -12.90
CA LEU A 125 -32.02 -9.50 -13.17
C LEU A 125 -33.24 -9.04 -13.98
N ARG A 126 -33.68 -9.81 -14.97
CA ARG A 126 -34.87 -9.51 -15.77
C ARG A 126 -36.13 -9.52 -14.91
N SER A 127 -36.32 -10.59 -14.12
CA SER A 127 -37.45 -10.71 -13.21
C SER A 127 -37.46 -9.58 -12.17
N ALA A 128 -36.29 -9.25 -11.60
CA ALA A 128 -36.12 -8.16 -10.65
C ALA A 128 -36.40 -6.78 -11.28
N ASN A 129 -35.94 -6.53 -12.51
CA ASN A 129 -36.22 -5.30 -13.25
C ASN A 129 -37.73 -5.13 -13.52
N GLU A 130 -38.44 -6.21 -13.85
CA GLU A 130 -39.91 -6.17 -14.03
C GLU A 130 -40.63 -5.86 -12.71
N VAL A 131 -40.17 -6.42 -11.60
CA VAL A 131 -40.72 -6.13 -10.26
C VAL A 131 -40.42 -4.69 -9.87
N PHE A 132 -39.20 -4.21 -10.10
CA PHE A 132 -38.80 -2.82 -9.86
C PHE A 132 -39.65 -1.84 -10.69
N ALA A 133 -39.91 -2.13 -11.97
CA ALA A 133 -40.76 -1.32 -12.83
C ALA A 133 -42.23 -1.28 -12.38
N LYS A 134 -42.73 -2.36 -11.76
CA LYS A 134 -44.13 -2.46 -11.30
C LYS A 134 -44.37 -1.93 -9.89
N LYS A 135 -43.40 -2.10 -8.98
CA LYS A 135 -43.56 -1.84 -7.53
C LYS A 135 -42.54 -0.87 -6.94
N GLY A 136 -41.47 -0.51 -7.67
CA GLY A 136 -40.35 0.28 -7.15
C GLY A 136 -39.52 -0.44 -6.08
N GLU A 137 -39.66 -1.77 -5.98
CA GLU A 137 -39.03 -2.59 -4.95
C GLU A 137 -37.60 -2.96 -5.36
N VAL A 138 -36.62 -2.61 -4.52
CA VAL A 138 -35.21 -2.87 -4.81
C VAL A 138 -34.86 -4.33 -4.57
N PHE A 139 -34.09 -4.91 -5.48
CA PHE A 139 -33.71 -6.31 -5.44
C PHE A 139 -32.46 -6.51 -4.58
N GLU A 140 -32.61 -7.26 -3.48
CA GLU A 140 -31.48 -7.73 -2.68
C GLU A 140 -30.68 -8.76 -3.46
N THR A 141 -29.57 -8.31 -4.05
CA THR A 141 -28.68 -9.19 -4.81
C THR A 141 -27.96 -10.17 -3.87
N PRO A 142 -28.15 -11.50 -4.02
CA PRO A 142 -27.47 -12.50 -3.20
C PRO A 142 -25.96 -12.46 -3.44
N LYS A 143 -25.17 -12.87 -2.42
CA LYS A 143 -23.70 -12.72 -2.43
C LYS A 143 -23.01 -13.43 -3.60
N GLU A 144 -23.50 -14.60 -3.98
CA GLU A 144 -22.97 -15.39 -5.11
C GLU A 144 -23.18 -14.64 -6.43
N MET A 145 -24.40 -14.16 -6.67
CA MET A 145 -24.74 -13.35 -7.84
C MET A 145 -23.95 -12.03 -7.90
N LYS A 146 -23.65 -11.41 -6.75
CA LYS A 146 -22.76 -10.22 -6.71
C LYS A 146 -21.34 -10.53 -7.18
N SER A 147 -20.79 -11.66 -6.80
CA SER A 147 -19.44 -12.07 -7.24
C SER A 147 -19.42 -12.24 -8.76
N ASP A 148 -20.38 -13.00 -9.30
CA ASP A 148 -20.43 -13.30 -10.73
C ASP A 148 -20.58 -12.04 -11.61
N LEU A 149 -21.37 -11.06 -11.14
CA LEU A 149 -21.52 -9.77 -11.81
C LEU A 149 -20.20 -8.98 -11.81
N LEU A 150 -19.52 -8.92 -10.67
CA LEU A 150 -18.27 -8.18 -10.52
C LEU A 150 -17.13 -8.82 -11.29
N ASP A 151 -17.03 -10.16 -11.28
CA ASP A 151 -16.00 -10.91 -12.01
C ASP A 151 -16.16 -10.70 -13.52
N LYS A 152 -17.40 -10.73 -14.04
CA LYS A 152 -17.69 -10.47 -15.46
C LYS A 152 -17.44 -9.02 -15.87
N LEU A 153 -17.74 -8.06 -15.00
CA LEU A 153 -17.45 -6.65 -15.26
C LEU A 153 -15.95 -6.38 -15.22
N ALA A 154 -15.22 -6.97 -14.27
CA ALA A 154 -13.77 -6.86 -14.19
C ALA A 154 -13.10 -7.42 -15.46
N GLU A 155 -13.55 -8.59 -15.94
CA GLU A 155 -13.07 -9.19 -17.19
C GLU A 155 -13.30 -8.26 -18.39
N ALA A 156 -14.47 -7.61 -18.47
CA ALA A 156 -14.80 -6.67 -19.54
C ALA A 156 -14.02 -5.34 -19.45
N ILE A 157 -13.78 -4.81 -18.24
CA ILE A 157 -12.98 -3.60 -18.03
C ILE A 157 -11.51 -3.86 -18.37
N PHE A 158 -10.98 -5.03 -18.00
CA PHE A 158 -9.58 -5.40 -18.20
C PHE A 158 -9.16 -5.41 -19.68
N VAL A 159 -10.11 -5.64 -20.60
CA VAL A 159 -9.87 -5.52 -22.06
C VAL A 159 -9.42 -4.12 -22.47
N TYR A 160 -9.89 -3.08 -21.77
CA TYR A 160 -9.59 -1.68 -22.08
C TYR A 160 -8.48 -1.13 -21.18
N THR A 161 -8.59 -1.36 -19.88
CA THR A 161 -7.68 -0.80 -18.88
C THR A 161 -7.42 -1.80 -17.76
N PRO A 162 -6.17 -2.23 -17.52
CA PRO A 162 -5.85 -3.14 -16.41
C PRO A 162 -5.98 -2.47 -15.04
N TYR A 163 -5.95 -1.14 -14.98
CA TYR A 163 -6.05 -0.34 -13.76
C TYR A 163 -7.01 0.85 -13.99
N PRO A 164 -8.33 0.63 -13.92
CA PRO A 164 -9.31 1.68 -14.10
C PRO A 164 -9.25 2.70 -12.94
N THR A 165 -9.41 3.97 -13.27
CA THR A 165 -9.55 5.07 -12.31
C THR A 165 -10.92 5.02 -11.62
N ARG A 166 -11.08 5.77 -10.52
CA ARG A 166 -12.34 5.81 -9.78
C ARG A 166 -13.51 6.32 -10.63
N ASP A 167 -13.29 7.35 -11.44
CA ASP A 167 -14.32 7.94 -12.29
C ASP A 167 -14.75 6.96 -13.40
N GLU A 168 -13.82 6.18 -13.93
CA GLU A 168 -14.10 5.10 -14.88
C GLU A 168 -14.92 3.96 -14.26
N ILE A 169 -14.62 3.59 -13.01
CA ILE A 169 -15.42 2.61 -12.25
C ILE A 169 -16.84 3.15 -12.02
N ASP A 170 -16.97 4.42 -11.67
CA ASP A 170 -18.27 5.06 -11.47
C ASP A 170 -19.09 5.12 -12.78
N ALA A 171 -18.45 5.35 -13.93
CA ALA A 171 -19.09 5.29 -15.25
C ALA A 171 -19.61 3.89 -15.60
N VAL A 172 -18.83 2.84 -15.30
CA VAL A 172 -19.26 1.45 -15.50
C VAL A 172 -20.44 1.11 -14.58
N ALA A 173 -20.40 1.56 -13.32
CA ALA A 173 -21.49 1.37 -12.37
C ALA A 173 -22.77 2.08 -12.83
N GLN A 174 -22.66 3.29 -13.38
CA GLN A 174 -23.80 4.01 -13.97
C GLN A 174 -24.40 3.24 -15.14
N ALA A 175 -23.58 2.75 -16.07
CA ALA A 175 -24.05 1.94 -17.21
C ALA A 175 -24.73 0.64 -16.75
N LEU A 176 -24.25 0.02 -15.66
CA LEU A 176 -24.85 -1.18 -15.09
C LEU A 176 -26.23 -0.91 -14.49
N VAL A 177 -26.37 0.19 -13.75
CA VAL A 177 -27.63 0.59 -13.13
C VAL A 177 -28.63 1.08 -14.18
N GLU A 178 -28.16 1.73 -15.25
CA GLU A 178 -29.00 2.13 -16.38
C GLU A 178 -29.60 0.90 -17.08
N LYS A 179 -28.80 -0.15 -17.29
CA LYS A 179 -29.28 -1.43 -17.85
C LYS A 179 -30.12 -2.24 -16.86
N HIS A 180 -29.82 -2.16 -15.57
CA HIS A 180 -30.51 -2.89 -14.50
C HIS A 180 -30.94 -1.97 -13.34
N PRO A 181 -32.06 -1.25 -13.50
CA PRO A 181 -32.58 -0.34 -12.47
C PRO A 181 -32.87 -1.02 -11.12
N CYS A 182 -33.12 -2.34 -11.12
CA CYS A 182 -33.31 -3.10 -9.88
C CYS A 182 -32.09 -3.15 -8.96
N LEU A 183 -30.90 -2.83 -9.48
CA LEU A 183 -29.64 -2.75 -8.74
C LEU A 183 -29.39 -1.37 -8.11
N LYS A 184 -30.30 -0.42 -8.31
CA LYS A 184 -30.19 0.91 -7.73
C LYS A 184 -30.48 0.85 -6.23
N ASP A 185 -29.52 1.23 -5.39
CA ASP A 185 -29.71 1.27 -3.94
C ASP A 185 -30.91 2.16 -3.55
N PRO A 186 -31.80 1.71 -2.64
CA PRO A 186 -32.88 2.53 -2.11
C PRO A 186 -32.29 3.49 -1.07
N GLY A 187 -31.61 4.53 -1.53
CA GLY A 187 -31.26 5.70 -0.74
C GLY A 187 -30.44 5.44 0.53
N ASN A 188 -29.12 5.35 0.39
CA ASN A 188 -28.23 5.75 1.48
C ASN A 188 -27.00 6.53 0.97
N TYR A 189 -27.26 7.60 0.20
CA TYR A 189 -26.27 8.64 -0.09
C TYR A 189 -26.44 9.81 0.88
N ASN A 190 -26.40 9.55 2.19
CA ASN A 190 -26.35 10.60 3.20
C ASN A 190 -25.28 10.28 4.25
N ASN A 191 -24.02 10.31 3.84
CA ASN A 191 -22.91 10.61 4.74
C ASN A 191 -22.49 12.08 4.55
N LYS A 192 -23.45 13.00 4.70
CA LYS A 192 -23.14 14.35 5.18
C LYS A 192 -23.03 14.26 6.70
N ARG A 193 -21.91 14.77 7.21
CA ARG A 193 -21.65 14.96 8.64
C ARG A 193 -22.80 15.75 9.26
N SER A 194 -23.58 15.12 10.13
CA SER A 194 -24.36 15.82 11.15
C SER A 194 -24.53 14.91 12.36
N SER A 195 -23.97 15.37 13.47
CA SER A 195 -24.10 14.82 14.81
C SER A 195 -25.55 14.80 15.30
N SER A 196 -25.95 13.71 15.96
CA SER A 196 -26.76 13.62 17.21
C SER A 196 -27.48 12.25 17.29
N PRO A 197 -27.87 11.75 18.48
CA PRO A 197 -27.26 10.54 19.03
C PRO A 197 -28.26 9.39 19.17
N THR A 198 -27.77 8.15 19.21
CA THR A 198 -28.16 7.07 20.15
C THR A 198 -27.67 5.70 19.68
N LYS A 199 -27.31 4.88 20.68
CA LYS A 199 -26.86 3.48 20.65
C LYS A 199 -25.36 3.29 20.37
N SER A 200 -24.65 2.99 21.44
CA SER A 200 -23.24 2.57 21.55
C SER A 200 -22.84 1.61 20.43
N LYS A 201 -22.21 2.16 19.38
CA LYS A 201 -21.65 1.35 18.30
C LYS A 201 -20.35 0.74 18.79
N LYS A 202 -20.36 -0.57 19.03
CA LYS A 202 -19.14 -1.38 19.21
C LYS A 202 -18.18 -1.03 18.08
N LEU A 203 -16.96 -0.61 18.42
CA LEU A 203 -15.87 -0.41 17.47
C LEU A 203 -15.76 -1.66 16.60
N LYS A 204 -15.91 -1.49 15.27
CA LYS A 204 -15.74 -2.58 14.32
C LYS A 204 -14.32 -3.14 14.48
N LYS A 205 -14.18 -4.45 14.48
CA LYS A 205 -12.88 -5.15 14.56
C LYS A 205 -12.47 -5.58 13.16
N ALA A 206 -11.16 -5.59 12.90
CA ALA A 206 -10.59 -6.14 11.68
C ALA A 206 -11.02 -7.59 11.49
N LYS A 207 -11.33 -7.99 10.25
CA LYS A 207 -11.41 -9.41 9.89
C LYS A 207 -9.99 -9.96 9.66
N LYS A 208 -9.79 -11.23 9.98
CA LYS A 208 -8.52 -11.95 9.83
C LYS A 208 -8.16 -12.03 8.33
N SER A 209 -7.37 -11.05 7.86
CA SER A 209 -6.78 -10.86 6.50
C SER A 209 -6.87 -9.41 5.99
N GLU A 210 -7.51 -8.47 6.71
CA GLU A 210 -7.54 -7.05 6.31
C GLU A 210 -6.21 -6.37 6.67
N VAL A 211 -5.24 -6.43 5.76
CA VAL A 211 -3.89 -5.88 5.94
C VAL A 211 -3.91 -4.37 6.22
N ASN A 212 -4.96 -3.64 5.82
CA ASN A 212 -5.09 -2.19 5.93
C ASN A 212 -6.28 -1.71 6.78
N PHE A 213 -6.74 -2.52 7.75
CA PHE A 213 -7.83 -2.11 8.63
C PHE A 213 -7.46 -0.85 9.45
N LEU A 214 -8.33 0.17 9.39
CA LEU A 214 -8.24 1.41 10.15
C LEU A 214 -9.39 1.50 11.19
N PRO A 215 -9.09 1.36 12.50
CA PRO A 215 -10.09 1.52 13.54
C PRO A 215 -10.53 2.98 13.68
N GLY A 216 -11.79 3.19 14.07
CA GLY A 216 -12.27 4.51 14.46
C GLY A 216 -11.64 4.98 15.77
N HIS A 217 -11.59 6.29 15.97
CA HIS A 217 -11.13 6.89 17.23
C HIS A 217 -12.02 6.48 18.43
N PRO A 218 -11.49 6.43 19.66
CA PRO A 218 -12.27 6.17 20.86
C PRO A 218 -13.41 7.18 21.03
N GLU A 219 -14.46 6.76 21.74
CA GLU A 219 -15.66 7.58 21.95
C GLU A 219 -15.32 8.92 22.65
N GLY A 220 -15.76 10.02 22.04
CA GLY A 220 -15.53 11.38 22.57
C GLY A 220 -14.12 11.95 22.34
N LYS A 221 -13.21 11.23 21.69
CA LYS A 221 -11.87 11.74 21.37
C LYS A 221 -11.75 12.14 19.90
N ASN A 222 -11.25 13.35 19.68
CA ASN A 222 -10.88 13.83 18.36
C ASN A 222 -9.39 13.57 18.09
N GLU A 223 -8.96 13.77 16.85
CA GLU A 223 -7.57 13.55 16.43
C GLU A 223 -6.56 14.37 17.25
N ASN A 224 -6.90 15.63 17.58
CA ASN A 224 -6.07 16.49 18.40
C ASN A 224 -5.89 15.96 19.85
N ASP A 225 -6.94 15.36 20.42
CA ASP A 225 -6.87 14.79 21.78
C ASP A 225 -5.92 13.58 21.82
N LEU A 226 -5.92 12.78 20.76
CA LEU A 226 -5.03 11.63 20.62
C LEU A 226 -3.59 12.05 20.35
N GLU A 227 -3.38 13.13 19.59
CA GLU A 227 -2.04 13.70 19.38
C GLU A 227 -1.46 14.26 20.68
N ASN A 228 -2.29 14.90 21.53
CA ASN A 228 -1.89 15.31 22.88
C ASN A 228 -1.51 14.10 23.75
N GLU A 229 -2.31 13.03 23.70
CA GLU A 229 -2.01 11.78 24.43
C GLU A 229 -0.71 11.14 23.92
N ARG A 230 -0.46 11.14 22.61
CA ARG A 230 0.82 10.68 22.03
C ARG A 230 2.01 11.50 22.53
N ALA A 231 1.90 12.83 22.59
CA ALA A 231 2.97 13.68 23.09
C ALA A 231 3.31 13.36 24.56
N LEU A 232 2.29 13.14 25.39
CA LEU A 232 2.46 12.68 26.78
C LEU A 232 3.15 11.30 26.83
N LEU A 233 2.80 10.38 25.92
CA LEU A 233 3.40 9.04 25.85
C LEU A 233 4.91 9.11 25.59
N ILE A 234 5.34 10.00 24.68
CA ILE A 234 6.78 10.21 24.44
C ILE A 234 7.48 10.66 25.73
N SER A 235 6.88 11.59 26.46
CA SER A 235 7.47 12.09 27.70
C SER A 235 7.57 11.00 28.77
N GLU A 236 6.60 10.09 28.84
CA GLU A 236 6.57 8.97 29.79
C GLU A 236 7.67 7.94 29.48
N VAL A 237 7.80 7.54 28.21
CA VAL A 237 8.80 6.56 27.77
C VAL A 237 10.23 7.05 27.97
N LYS A 238 10.45 8.37 27.99
CA LYS A 238 11.76 8.99 28.23
C LYS A 238 12.15 9.06 29.71
N LYS A 239 11.25 8.72 30.64
CA LYS A 239 11.56 8.74 32.08
C LYS A 239 12.50 7.60 32.45
N ARG A 240 13.31 7.80 33.49
CA ARG A 240 14.16 6.75 34.06
C ARG A 240 13.36 5.58 34.62
N ASN A 241 12.24 5.90 35.28
CA ASN A 241 11.27 4.93 35.78
C ASN A 241 9.99 5.10 34.96
N ILE A 242 9.76 4.19 34.02
CA ILE A 242 8.64 4.23 33.08
C ILE A 242 7.41 3.63 33.77
N ASP A 243 6.30 4.37 33.82
CA ASP A 243 5.00 3.81 34.22
C ASP A 243 4.40 3.01 33.06
N TRP A 244 4.69 1.71 33.06
CA TRP A 244 4.20 0.78 32.05
C TRP A 244 2.67 0.67 31.99
N THR A 245 1.97 0.87 33.11
CA THR A 245 0.50 0.81 33.13
C THR A 245 -0.12 2.01 32.43
N LEU A 246 0.48 3.18 32.61
CA LEU A 246 0.11 4.39 31.89
C LEU A 246 0.43 4.27 30.39
N VAL A 247 1.64 3.78 30.05
CA VAL A 247 2.04 3.58 28.65
C VAL A 247 1.09 2.64 27.92
N ASP A 248 0.67 1.52 28.53
CA ASP A 248 -0.30 0.60 27.92
C ASP A 248 -1.61 1.28 27.58
N LYS A 249 -2.17 1.99 28.56
CA LYS A 249 -3.44 2.70 28.42
C LYS A 249 -3.37 3.74 27.31
N MET A 250 -2.26 4.48 27.24
CA MET A 250 -2.05 5.50 26.22
C MET A 250 -1.83 4.88 24.84
N MET A 251 -1.07 3.78 24.75
CA MET A 251 -0.89 3.01 23.52
C MET A 251 -2.20 2.42 22.99
N ASP A 252 -3.08 1.95 23.88
CA ASP A 252 -4.43 1.46 23.54
C ASP A 252 -5.31 2.59 22.99
N ASN A 253 -5.36 3.73 23.69
CA ASN A 253 -6.19 4.86 23.29
C ASN A 253 -5.77 5.45 21.95
N THR A 254 -4.46 5.51 21.70
CA THR A 254 -3.86 6.11 20.50
C THR A 254 -3.74 5.14 19.32
N TYR A 255 -4.19 3.89 19.47
CA TYR A 255 -4.05 2.86 18.44
C TYR A 255 -4.64 3.26 17.09
N SER A 256 -5.80 3.90 17.08
CA SER A 256 -6.45 4.37 15.85
C SER A 256 -5.64 5.45 15.12
N LEU A 257 -5.09 6.42 15.85
CA LEU A 257 -4.21 7.46 15.30
C LEU A 257 -2.93 6.85 14.72
N ARG A 258 -2.24 6.03 15.51
CA ARG A 258 -1.01 5.34 15.09
C ARG A 258 -1.22 4.46 13.86
N ARG A 259 -2.33 3.70 13.83
CA ARG A 259 -2.65 2.82 12.70
C ARG A 259 -2.97 3.61 11.44
N LYS A 260 -3.67 4.73 11.57
CA LYS A 260 -3.93 5.67 10.47
C LYS A 260 -2.61 6.21 9.90
N GLU A 261 -1.71 6.66 10.76
CA GLU A 261 -0.38 7.18 10.39
C GLU A 261 0.44 6.11 9.64
N ILE A 262 0.62 4.91 10.22
CA ILE A 262 1.44 3.84 9.63
C ILE A 262 0.90 3.36 8.28
N VAL A 263 -0.44 3.26 8.13
CA VAL A 263 -1.06 2.72 6.90
C VAL A 263 -1.20 3.78 5.82
N LYS A 264 -1.47 5.04 6.19
CA LYS A 264 -1.73 6.10 5.19
C LYS A 264 -0.48 6.84 4.79
N ASP A 265 0.38 7.14 5.76
CA ASP A 265 1.53 8.02 5.55
C ASP A 265 2.79 7.20 5.23
N GLU A 266 2.73 5.87 5.42
CA GLU A 266 3.80 4.90 5.17
C GLU A 266 5.20 5.43 5.57
N PRO A 267 5.35 5.93 6.81
CA PRO A 267 6.55 6.65 7.21
C PRO A 267 7.75 5.71 7.36
N LEU A 268 8.96 6.28 7.22
CA LEU A 268 10.19 5.58 7.53
C LEU A 268 10.22 5.08 8.99
N VAL A 269 10.86 3.94 9.22
CA VAL A 269 10.99 3.32 10.55
C VAL A 269 11.57 4.30 11.58
N ALA A 270 12.55 5.12 11.18
CA ALA A 270 13.13 6.14 12.05
C ALA A 270 12.08 7.16 12.55
N HIS A 271 11.15 7.56 11.68
CA HIS A 271 10.07 8.48 12.04
C HIS A 271 9.03 7.80 12.95
N VAL A 272 8.71 6.52 12.70
CA VAL A 272 7.85 5.74 13.61
C VAL A 272 8.50 5.61 14.99
N GLN A 273 9.81 5.40 15.05
CA GLN A 273 10.55 5.32 16.31
C GLN A 273 10.52 6.63 17.09
N GLU A 274 10.62 7.76 16.39
CA GLU A 274 10.52 9.08 17.01
C GLU A 274 9.10 9.36 17.53
N ARG A 275 8.07 9.08 16.73
CA ARG A 275 6.67 9.39 17.07
C ARG A 275 6.05 8.41 18.05
N TRP A 276 6.43 7.15 17.98
CA TRP A 276 5.91 6.02 18.76
C TRP A 276 7.05 5.19 19.40
N PRO A 277 7.91 5.78 20.24
CA PRO A 277 9.07 5.11 20.80
C PRO A 277 8.72 3.87 21.62
N ALA A 278 7.52 3.85 22.20
CA ALA A 278 6.97 2.71 22.93
C ALA A 278 6.94 1.43 22.08
N LEU A 279 6.69 1.52 20.75
CA LEU A 279 6.66 0.37 19.84
C LEU A 279 8.00 -0.37 19.73
N PHE A 280 9.10 0.23 20.19
CA PHE A 280 10.43 -0.38 20.14
C PHE A 280 10.79 -1.12 21.43
N PHE A 281 9.82 -1.33 22.32
CA PHE A 281 9.95 -2.20 23.47
C PHE A 281 9.19 -3.50 23.24
N VAL A 282 9.81 -4.64 23.55
CA VAL A 282 9.24 -6.00 23.37
C VAL A 282 7.82 -6.09 23.92
N ARG A 283 7.58 -5.51 25.11
CA ARG A 283 6.27 -5.49 25.77
C ARG A 283 5.18 -4.84 24.90
N GLN A 284 5.47 -3.72 24.25
CA GLN A 284 4.50 -3.07 23.37
C GLN A 284 4.40 -3.73 22.01
N ILE A 285 5.48 -4.34 21.50
CA ILE A 285 5.41 -5.14 20.27
C ILE A 285 4.40 -6.29 20.46
N GLU A 286 4.47 -6.99 21.58
CA GLU A 286 3.52 -8.07 21.92
C GLU A 286 2.07 -7.56 22.01
N LEU A 287 1.86 -6.42 22.66
CA LEU A 287 0.53 -5.80 22.78
C LEU A 287 0.01 -5.28 21.43
N GLU A 288 0.86 -4.65 20.62
CA GLU A 288 0.50 -4.15 19.29
C GLU A 288 0.16 -5.30 18.34
N PHE A 289 0.94 -6.38 18.38
CA PHE A 289 0.62 -7.61 17.66
C PHE A 289 -0.76 -8.14 18.07
N THR A 290 -1.07 -8.12 19.36
CA THR A 290 -2.38 -8.53 19.88
C THR A 290 -3.49 -7.61 19.39
N ARG A 291 -3.28 -6.28 19.33
CA ARG A 291 -4.25 -5.31 18.79
C ARG A 291 -4.54 -5.55 17.30
N LEU A 292 -3.52 -5.92 16.53
CA LEU A 292 -3.62 -6.18 15.10
C LEU A 292 -4.28 -7.53 14.80
N THR A 293 -3.83 -8.59 15.45
CA THR A 293 -4.18 -9.98 15.10
C THR A 293 -5.24 -10.59 16.00
N SER A 294 -5.56 -9.95 17.13
CA SER A 294 -6.35 -10.53 18.23
C SER A 294 -5.77 -11.83 18.81
N MET A 295 -4.48 -12.10 18.57
CA MET A 295 -3.76 -13.26 19.09
C MET A 295 -2.67 -12.80 20.05
N LYS A 296 -2.56 -13.46 21.20
CA LYS A 296 -1.48 -13.21 22.14
C LYS A 296 -0.22 -13.92 21.67
N LEU A 297 0.73 -13.17 21.12
CA LEU A 297 1.91 -13.71 20.44
C LEU A 297 2.65 -14.76 21.28
N ARG A 298 3.09 -14.35 22.48
CA ARG A 298 3.94 -15.18 23.34
C ARG A 298 3.23 -16.42 23.86
N GLU A 299 2.00 -16.28 24.35
CA GLU A 299 1.20 -17.40 24.84
C GLU A 299 0.90 -18.40 23.71
N SER A 300 0.50 -17.91 22.53
CA SER A 300 0.20 -18.78 21.38
C SER A 300 1.45 -19.49 20.87
N PHE A 301 2.59 -18.79 20.85
CA PHE A 301 3.86 -19.35 20.42
C PHE A 301 4.36 -20.44 21.37
N LEU A 302 4.35 -20.17 22.68
CA LEU A 302 4.77 -21.15 23.68
C LEU A 302 3.85 -22.37 23.71
N ALA A 303 2.52 -22.16 23.67
CA ALA A 303 1.57 -23.27 23.59
C ALA A 303 1.76 -24.11 22.31
N GLY A 304 2.08 -23.47 21.19
CA GLY A 304 2.42 -24.17 19.96
C GLY A 304 3.72 -24.97 20.09
N LEU A 305 4.76 -24.38 20.71
CA LEU A 305 5.99 -25.12 21.01
C LEU A 305 5.69 -26.33 21.89
N ASP A 306 4.98 -26.16 23.01
CA ASP A 306 4.63 -27.26 23.91
C ASP A 306 3.86 -28.37 23.20
N GLN A 307 2.95 -28.01 22.29
CA GLN A 307 2.15 -28.98 21.53
C GLN A 307 2.99 -29.80 20.54
N TYR A 308 3.96 -29.17 19.87
CA TYR A 308 4.70 -29.80 18.78
C TYR A 308 6.12 -30.23 19.15
N LEU A 309 6.60 -29.88 20.35
CA LEU A 309 7.97 -30.14 20.79
C LEU A 309 8.33 -31.62 20.70
N ASP A 310 7.48 -32.51 21.20
CA ASP A 310 7.74 -33.95 21.17
C ASP A 310 7.87 -34.47 19.73
N CYS A 311 6.96 -34.05 18.85
CA CYS A 311 7.00 -34.41 17.43
C CYS A 311 8.26 -33.86 16.73
N PHE A 312 8.67 -32.63 17.06
CA PHE A 312 9.92 -32.07 16.56
C PHE A 312 11.13 -32.86 17.05
N LEU A 313 11.16 -33.23 18.33
CA LEU A 313 12.24 -34.04 18.90
C LEU A 313 12.35 -35.41 18.22
N GLU A 314 11.23 -36.09 17.96
CA GLU A 314 11.21 -37.36 17.20
C GLU A 314 11.72 -37.19 15.77
N LEU A 315 11.27 -36.14 15.06
CA LEU A 315 11.73 -35.81 13.71
C LEU A 315 13.23 -35.52 13.68
N PHE A 316 13.75 -34.84 14.71
CA PHE A 316 15.16 -34.51 14.81
C PHE A 316 16.03 -35.70 15.23
N LYS A 317 15.50 -36.64 16.02
CA LYS A 317 16.18 -37.92 16.32
C LYS A 317 16.27 -38.82 15.09
N THR A 318 15.28 -38.79 14.20
CA THR A 318 15.28 -39.60 12.97
C THR A 318 16.15 -39.01 11.85
N LYS A 319 16.27 -37.67 11.77
CA LYS A 319 17.20 -37.01 10.84
C LYS A 319 18.63 -36.97 11.40
N SER A 320 19.38 -38.06 11.20
CA SER A 320 20.83 -38.08 11.46
C SER A 320 21.57 -37.22 10.43
N GLY A 321 22.33 -36.20 10.87
CA GLY A 321 23.17 -35.41 9.97
C GLY A 321 23.41 -33.94 10.35
N ILE A 322 22.82 -33.42 11.43
CA ILE A 322 23.08 -32.05 11.90
C ILE A 322 23.92 -32.12 13.18
N PRO A 323 25.26 -31.94 13.11
CA PRO A 323 26.17 -32.23 14.22
C PRO A 323 25.85 -31.46 15.51
N GLY A 324 25.44 -30.20 15.39
CA GLY A 324 25.06 -29.37 16.54
C GLY A 324 23.76 -29.82 17.21
N LEU A 325 22.80 -30.32 16.42
CA LEU A 325 21.52 -30.80 16.92
C LEU A 325 21.65 -32.13 17.65
N SER A 326 22.48 -33.04 17.14
CA SER A 326 22.78 -34.32 17.80
C SER A 326 23.45 -34.11 19.17
N SER A 327 24.32 -33.11 19.30
CA SER A 327 24.94 -32.75 20.59
C SER A 327 23.90 -32.23 21.58
N LEU A 328 23.00 -31.34 21.13
CA LEU A 328 21.94 -30.77 21.97
C LEU A 328 20.93 -31.83 22.43
N LEU A 329 20.49 -32.73 21.53
CA LEU A 329 19.60 -33.83 21.86
C LEU A 329 20.22 -34.78 22.91
N ARG A 330 21.52 -35.07 22.79
CA ARG A 330 22.25 -35.90 23.77
C ARG A 330 22.34 -35.22 25.14
N GLN A 331 22.51 -33.89 25.18
CA GLN A 331 22.49 -33.14 26.45
C GLN A 331 21.11 -33.15 27.09
N LEU A 332 20.04 -33.06 26.28
CA LEU A 332 18.67 -33.14 26.75
C LEU A 332 18.36 -34.52 27.37
N ASP A 333 18.68 -35.60 26.66
CA ASP A 333 18.46 -36.97 27.15
C ASP A 333 19.28 -37.26 28.43
N ASN A 334 20.46 -36.65 28.59
CA ASN A 334 21.32 -36.78 29.79
C ASN A 334 20.89 -35.88 30.98
N SER A 335 19.93 -34.98 30.77
CA SER A 335 19.47 -34.02 31.78
C SER A 335 18.21 -34.47 32.54
N HIS A 336 17.67 -35.64 32.22
CA HIS A 336 16.64 -36.32 33.01
C HIS A 336 17.29 -37.36 33.97
N PRO A 337 17.14 -37.24 35.30
CA PRO A 337 17.56 -38.27 36.25
C PRO A 337 16.67 -39.52 36.23
#